data_AF-A0A382ZJA3-F1
#
_entry.id   AF-A0A382ZJA3-F1
#
_cell.length_a   1.000
_cell.length_b   1.000
_cell.length_c   1.000
_cell.angle_alpha   90.00
_cell.angle_beta   90.00
_cell.angle_gamma   90.00
#
_symmetry.space_group_name_H-M   'P 1'
#
loop_
_entity.id
_entity.type
_entity.pdbx_description
1 polymer ?
#
loop_
_entity_poly.entity_id
_entity_poly.type
_entity_poly.pdbx_seq_one_letter_code
_entity_poly.pdbx_strand_id
1 'polypeptide(L)' 'MEKTYFLDTYGCQMNIADSELVKTILNKEGFFPDKNIECADAIFVNTCSIR' A
#
# COMPACT_ATOMS: atom_id res chain seq x y z
N MET A 1 -4.51 19.51 0.01
CA MET A 1 -5.25 18.26 0.28
C MET A 1 -4.22 17.16 0.24
N GLU A 2 -3.96 16.50 1.36
CA GLU A 2 -3.05 15.37 1.43
C GLU A 2 -3.70 14.19 0.70
N LYS A 3 -2.99 13.54 -0.22
CA LYS A 3 -3.54 12.40 -0.95
C LYS A 3 -3.40 11.15 -0.10
N THR A 4 -4.47 10.38 0.05
CA THR A 4 -4.47 9.17 0.89
C THR A 4 -4.34 7.91 0.04
N TYR A 5 -3.77 6.85 0.62
CA TYR A 5 -3.76 5.53 -0.01
C TYR A 5 -4.08 4.43 0.99
N PHE A 6 -4.73 3.37 0.49
CA PHE A 6 -4.93 2.12 1.20
C PHE A 6 -4.03 1.05 0.57
N LEU A 7 -3.30 0.30 1.39
CA LEU A 7 -2.43 -0.79 0.94
C LEU A 7 -2.79 -2.07 1.69
N ASP A 8 -3.29 -3.06 0.95
CA ASP A 8 -3.58 -4.39 1.46
C ASP A 8 -2.53 -5.38 0.95
N THR A 9 -2.10 -6.29 1.81
CA THR A 9 -0.98 -7.20 1.51
C THR A 9 -1.36 -8.64 1.82
N TYR A 10 -1.30 -9.47 0.80
CA TYR A 10 -1.55 -10.90 0.87
C TYR A 10 -0.32 -11.67 0.37
N GLY A 11 -0.02 -12.80 0.98
CA GLY A 11 1.08 -13.66 0.56
C GLY A 11 2.13 -13.85 1.66
N CYS A 12 3.40 -13.80 1.28
CA CYS A 12 4.51 -14.17 2.15
C CYS A 12 5.33 -12.95 2.63
N GLN A 13 6.45 -13.23 3.30
CA GLN A 13 7.38 -12.20 3.80
C GLN A 13 7.90 -11.28 2.69
N MET A 14 8.00 -11.77 1.45
CA MET A 14 8.41 -10.93 0.32
C MET A 14 7.37 -9.85 0.01
N ASN A 15 6.07 -10.19 0.00
CA ASN A 15 5.02 -9.19 -0.22
C ASN A 15 5.00 -8.15 0.90
N ILE A 16 5.30 -8.53 2.15
CA ILE A 16 5.42 -7.59 3.26
C ILE A 16 6.59 -6.63 3.02
N ALA A 17 7.76 -7.15 2.63
CA ALA A 17 8.94 -6.34 2.33
C ALA A 17 8.71 -5.38 1.16
N ASP A 18 8.10 -5.87 0.07
CA ASP A 18 7.73 -5.05 -1.09
C ASP A 18 6.74 -3.95 -0.70
N SER A 19 5.80 -4.26 0.19
CA SER A 19 4.80 -3.30 0.66
C SER A 19 5.43 -2.18 1.50
N GLU A 20 6.45 -2.47 2.32
CA GLU A 20 7.21 -1.43 3.03
C GLU A 20 8.01 -0.52 2.07
N LEU A 21 8.56 -1.09 1.00
CA LEU A 21 9.20 -0.33 -0.07
C LEU A 21 8.20 0.62 -0.75
N VAL A 22 7.02 0.11 -1.11
CA VAL A 22 5.94 0.90 -1.72
C VAL A 22 5.50 2.03 -0.78
N LYS A 23 5.28 1.76 0.52
CA LYS A 23 4.94 2.80 1.51
C LYS A 23 5.99 3.91 1.57
N THR A 24 7.28 3.54 1.53
CA THR A 24 8.38 4.50 1.57
C THR A 24 8.39 5.40 0.33
N ILE A 25 8.11 4.85 -0.85
CA ILE A 25 8.00 5.61 -2.10
C ILE A 25 6.79 6.55 -2.03
N LEU A 26 5.62 6.04 -1.64
CA LEU A 26 4.39 6.84 -1.55
C LEU A 26 4.52 8.00 -0.56
N ASN A 27 5.14 7.77 0.61
CA ASN A 27 5.40 8.83 1.57
C ASN A 27 6.32 9.93 0.99
N LYS A 28 7.29 9.57 0.14
CA LYS A 28 8.17 10.56 -0.53
C LYS A 28 7.41 11.38 -1.58
N GLU A 29 6.42 10.78 -2.24
CA GLU A 29 5.55 11.45 -3.20
C GLU A 29 4.41 12.26 -2.55
N GLY A 30 4.37 12.32 -1.20
CA GLY A 30 3.37 13.09 -0.45
C GLY A 30 2.02 12.39 -0.29
N PHE A 31 1.99 11.07 -0.45
CA PHE A 31 0.85 10.23 -0.13
C PHE A 31 0.92 9.74 1.32
N PHE A 32 -0.24 9.63 1.97
CA PHE A 32 -0.36 9.18 3.36
C PHE A 32 -1.21 7.91 3.47
N PRO A 33 -0.81 6.92 4.29
CA PRO A 33 -1.59 5.72 4.47
C PRO A 33 -2.87 6.00 5.27
N ASP A 34 -4.00 5.50 4.77
CA ASP A 34 -5.28 5.47 5.48
C ASP A 34 -5.74 4.01 5.66
N LYS A 35 -6.45 3.73 6.76
CA LYS A 35 -7.06 2.42 7.03
C LYS A 35 -8.47 2.31 6.44
N ASN A 36 -9.08 3.43 6.05
CA ASN A 36 -10.39 3.42 5.43
C ASN A 36 -10.27 3.35 3.91
N ILE A 37 -10.60 2.19 3.34
CA ILE A 37 -10.59 1.95 1.90
C ILE A 37 -11.57 2.86 1.14
N GLU A 38 -12.68 3.27 1.77
CA GLU A 38 -13.70 4.11 1.12
C GLU A 38 -13.25 5.57 0.97
N CYS A 39 -12.27 6.00 1.76
CA CYS A 39 -11.74 7.37 1.77
C CYS A 39 -10.37 7.49 1.09
N ALA A 40 -9.84 6.41 0.53
CA ALA A 40 -8.53 6.39 -0.10
C ALA A 40 -8.57 6.94 -1.53
N ASP A 41 -7.69 7.88 -1.87
CA ASP A 41 -7.54 8.36 -3.25
C ASP A 41 -6.91 7.29 -4.17
N ALA A 42 -6.17 6.33 -3.58
CA ALA A 42 -5.58 5.20 -4.29
C ALA A 42 -5.63 3.92 -3.46
N ILE A 43 -5.89 2.79 -4.12
CA ILE A 43 -5.94 1.46 -3.48
C ILE A 43 -4.88 0.57 -4.13
N PHE A 44 -4.03 -0.02 -3.29
CA PHE A 44 -2.99 -0.97 -3.68
C PHE A 44 -3.26 -2.32 -3.02
N VAL A 45 -3.25 -3.39 -3.82
CA VAL A 45 -3.33 -4.76 -3.33
C VAL A 45 -2.09 -5.50 -3.79
N ASN A 46 -1.19 -5.80 -2.86
CA ASN A 46 0.00 -6.59 -3.15
C ASN A 46 -0.29 -8.06 -2.84
N THR A 47 -0.27 -8.90 -3.86
CA THR A 47 -0.51 -10.34 -3.75
C THR A 47 0.42 -11.10 -4.68
N CYS A 48 0.75 -12.34 -4.32
CA CYS A 48 1.45 -13.25 -5.21
C CYS A 48 0.48 -14.29 -5.77
N SER A 49 0.71 -14.72 -7.02
CA SER A 49 -0.10 -15.75 -7.70
C SER A 49 0.36 -17.18 -7.39
N ILE A 50 1.47 -17.33 -6.67
CA ILE A 50 2.04 -18.60 -6.28
C ILE A 50 1.47 -19.05 -4.93
N ARG A 51 1.14 -20.34 -4.85
CA ARG A 51 0.57 -20.99 -3.68
C ARG A 51 1.64 -21.65 -2.83
#